data_AF-A0A2M7APY8-F1
#
_entry.id   AF-A0A2M7APY8-F1
#
_cell.length_a   1.000
_cell.length_b   1.000
_cell.length_c   1.000
_cell.angle_alpha   90.00
_cell.angle_beta   90.00
_cell.angle_gamma   90.00
#
_symmetry.space_group_name_H-M   'P 1'
#
loop_
_entity.id
_entity.type
_entity.pdbx_description
1 polymer ?
#
loop_
_entity_poly.entity_id
_entity_poly.type
_entity_poly.pdbx_seq_one_letter_code
_entity_poly.pdbx_strand_id
1 'polypeptide(L)'
;MFENYLASSEDLNTIVEVLSYVRNPKLNFVFSNKSKISETAIVSYDSKFIYIWRLSSEKLEYKIPHKIKIKDEWQFSWRVNIWIGQIINVLPSRIKNKSRFEIPVISGGLLMPFISLQKAGNVFKNPYVTRESYLATIIHEFGHIYWNSFKMWWPSDKEKNLRYLKIAKDLYEGKSKKINESLHFPGLEETGEIFAFCTEYYASELFWKKHKRNLDSFIENRLNTLTILEKKKNLEKEDSVIEPRKYPHDFAFVFGKIILEKYPTSWPKILTDQKNISPQF
;
A
#
# COMPACT_ATOMS: atom_id res chain seq x y z
N MET A 1 -9.32 -10.57 -21.19
CA MET A 1 -10.56 -11.18 -20.68
C MET A 1 -11.69 -10.18 -20.62
N PHE A 2 -11.43 -8.91 -20.25
CA PHE A 2 -12.49 -7.93 -19.94
C PHE A 2 -12.65 -6.78 -20.96
N GLU A 3 -12.35 -7.00 -22.25
CA GLU A 3 -12.31 -5.92 -23.26
C GLU A 3 -13.64 -5.15 -23.41
N ASN A 4 -14.79 -5.82 -23.23
CA ASN A 4 -16.13 -5.24 -23.33
C ASN A 4 -16.89 -5.24 -22.00
N TYR A 5 -16.19 -5.43 -20.89
CA TYR A 5 -16.82 -5.54 -19.57
C TYR A 5 -17.42 -4.21 -19.12
N LEU A 6 -18.58 -4.25 -18.47
CA LEU A 6 -19.25 -3.10 -17.88
C LEU A 6 -19.47 -3.35 -16.40
N ALA A 7 -19.25 -2.32 -15.58
CA ALA A 7 -19.42 -2.40 -14.14
C ALA A 7 -20.87 -2.78 -13.79
N SER A 8 -21.02 -3.80 -12.95
CA SER A 8 -22.32 -4.11 -12.35
C SER A 8 -22.60 -3.20 -11.15
N SER A 9 -23.86 -3.19 -10.69
CA SER A 9 -24.19 -2.51 -9.43
C SER A 9 -23.43 -3.08 -8.23
N GLU A 10 -23.12 -4.40 -8.24
CA GLU A 10 -22.35 -5.03 -7.17
C GLU A 10 -20.92 -4.50 -7.12
N ASP A 11 -20.27 -4.30 -8.27
CA ASP A 11 -18.91 -3.75 -8.33
C ASP A 11 -18.85 -2.34 -7.72
N LEU A 12 -19.80 -1.48 -8.12
CA LEU A 12 -19.85 -0.10 -7.65
C LEU A 12 -20.21 -0.03 -6.16
N ASN A 13 -21.17 -0.83 -5.70
CA ASN A 13 -21.57 -0.89 -4.30
C ASN A 13 -20.45 -1.44 -3.40
N THR A 14 -19.63 -2.36 -3.90
CA THR A 14 -18.50 -2.92 -3.15
C THR A 14 -17.42 -1.86 -2.89
N ILE A 15 -17.22 -0.90 -3.81
CA ILE A 15 -16.35 0.26 -3.54
C ILE A 15 -16.95 1.17 -2.47
N VAL A 16 -18.27 1.44 -2.51
CA VAL A 16 -18.92 2.25 -1.46
C VAL A 16 -18.80 1.57 -0.11
N GLU A 17 -18.97 0.25 -0.06
CA GLU A 17 -18.83 -0.55 1.15
C GLU A 17 -17.41 -0.46 1.73
N VAL A 18 -16.35 -0.56 0.92
CA VAL A 18 -14.99 -0.45 1.44
C VAL A 18 -14.70 0.93 2.03
N LEU A 19 -15.22 2.01 1.43
CA LEU A 19 -15.10 3.36 1.98
C LEU A 19 -15.79 3.47 3.36
N SER A 20 -16.94 2.81 3.53
CA SER A 20 -17.63 2.74 4.83
C SER A 20 -16.80 2.01 5.89
N TYR A 21 -16.10 0.93 5.52
CA TYR A 21 -15.20 0.23 6.42
C TYR A 21 -14.01 1.10 6.81
N VAL A 22 -13.38 1.78 5.85
CA VAL A 22 -12.25 2.70 6.11
C VAL A 22 -12.64 3.79 7.09
N ARG A 23 -13.88 4.28 7.09
CA ARG A 23 -14.37 5.30 8.04
C ARG A 23 -14.85 4.74 9.37
N ASN A 24 -15.03 3.43 9.48
CA ASN A 24 -15.55 2.81 10.70
C ASN A 24 -14.66 3.16 11.91
N PRO A 25 -15.24 3.54 13.06
CA PRO A 25 -14.48 3.89 14.26
C PRO A 25 -13.55 2.79 14.76
N LYS A 26 -13.84 1.51 14.46
CA LYS A 26 -12.94 0.40 14.80
C LYS A 26 -11.58 0.49 14.11
N LEU A 27 -11.51 1.13 12.92
CA LEU A 27 -10.25 1.41 12.23
C LEU A 27 -9.58 2.71 12.69
N ASN A 28 -10.09 3.41 13.73
CA ASN A 28 -9.38 4.56 14.30
C ASN A 28 -8.11 4.14 15.04
N PHE A 29 -7.99 2.87 15.43
CA PHE A 29 -6.73 2.34 15.97
C PHE A 29 -5.59 2.43 14.93
N VAL A 30 -5.88 2.15 13.66
CA VAL A 30 -4.92 2.25 12.54
C VAL A 30 -4.88 3.70 12.02
N PHE A 31 -6.04 4.23 11.64
CA PHE A 31 -6.20 5.57 11.05
C PHE A 31 -6.66 6.58 12.12
N SER A 32 -5.82 6.78 13.14
CA SER A 32 -6.13 7.67 14.27
C SER A 32 -6.36 9.12 13.86
N ASN A 33 -5.71 9.57 12.78
CA ASN A 33 -5.99 10.86 12.17
C ASN A 33 -6.55 10.70 10.74
N LYS A 34 -7.87 10.55 10.61
CA LYS A 34 -8.57 10.36 9.32
C LYS A 34 -8.34 11.50 8.31
N SER A 35 -7.96 12.70 8.75
CA SER A 35 -7.70 13.83 7.83
C SER A 35 -6.52 13.55 6.88
N LYS A 36 -5.66 12.58 7.23
CA LYS A 36 -4.52 12.14 6.42
C LYS A 36 -4.91 11.31 5.20
N ILE A 37 -6.12 10.75 5.19
CA ILE A 37 -6.65 9.89 4.12
C ILE A 37 -7.99 10.39 3.57
N SER A 38 -8.55 11.48 4.11
CA SER A 38 -9.90 11.95 3.79
C SER A 38 -10.06 12.41 2.34
N GLU A 39 -9.00 12.94 1.74
CA GLU A 39 -8.98 13.42 0.35
C GLU A 39 -8.62 12.35 -0.67
N THR A 40 -8.39 11.10 -0.24
CA THR A 40 -8.06 10.01 -1.15
C THR A 40 -9.16 9.79 -2.18
N ALA A 41 -8.77 9.78 -3.46
CA ALA A 41 -9.63 9.39 -4.57
C ALA A 41 -9.46 7.90 -4.88
N ILE A 42 -10.58 7.18 -5.00
CA ILE A 42 -10.61 5.81 -5.51
C ILE A 42 -10.99 5.88 -6.97
N VAL A 43 -10.16 5.28 -7.84
CA VAL A 43 -10.36 5.27 -9.29
C VAL A 43 -10.47 3.83 -9.77
N SER A 44 -11.60 3.49 -10.37
CA SER A 44 -11.78 2.20 -11.04
C SER A 44 -12.42 2.42 -12.41
N TYR A 45 -12.45 1.40 -13.25
CA TYR A 45 -12.78 1.57 -14.66
C TYR A 45 -13.31 0.28 -15.28
N ASP A 46 -14.20 0.44 -16.25
CA ASP A 46 -14.69 -0.63 -17.13
C ASP A 46 -14.38 -0.29 -18.60
N SER A 47 -14.97 -0.99 -19.57
CA SER A 47 -14.70 -0.74 -20.99
C SER A 47 -15.20 0.62 -21.51
N LYS A 48 -16.09 1.31 -20.79
CA LYS A 48 -16.73 2.57 -21.23
C LYS A 48 -16.50 3.74 -20.28
N PHE A 49 -16.38 3.48 -18.98
CA PHE A 49 -16.39 4.51 -17.96
C PHE A 49 -15.24 4.38 -16.96
N ILE A 50 -14.73 5.54 -16.54
CA ILE A 50 -13.90 5.69 -15.35
C ILE A 50 -14.79 6.20 -14.22
N TYR A 51 -14.73 5.51 -13.10
CA TYR A 51 -15.48 5.80 -11.89
C TYR A 51 -14.54 6.36 -10.83
N ILE A 52 -14.99 7.44 -10.18
CA ILE A 52 -14.20 8.09 -9.14
C ILE A 52 -15.06 8.30 -7.90
N TRP A 53 -14.55 7.86 -6.76
CA TRP A 53 -15.12 8.14 -5.43
C TRP A 53 -14.11 8.92 -4.59
N ARG A 54 -14.61 9.56 -3.53
CA ARG A 54 -13.77 10.09 -2.45
C ARG A 54 -14.16 9.47 -1.12
N LEU A 55 -13.16 9.27 -0.26
CA LEU A 55 -13.41 8.82 1.10
C LEU A 55 -14.33 9.80 1.86
N SER A 56 -14.20 11.10 1.63
CA SER A 56 -14.99 12.13 2.31
C SER A 56 -16.50 12.08 2.00
N SER A 57 -16.90 11.59 0.83
CA SER A 57 -18.30 11.66 0.38
C SER A 57 -19.04 10.33 0.30
N GLU A 58 -18.34 9.17 0.25
CA GLU A 58 -18.90 7.81 0.02
C GLU A 58 -19.76 7.66 -1.24
N LYS A 59 -19.92 8.73 -2.02
CA LYS A 59 -20.73 8.77 -3.22
C LYS A 59 -19.80 8.76 -4.42
N LEU A 60 -20.29 8.15 -5.50
CA LEU A 60 -19.65 8.27 -6.79
C LEU A 60 -19.62 9.75 -7.17
N GLU A 61 -18.42 10.29 -7.27
CA GLU A 61 -18.17 11.69 -7.56
C GLU A 61 -18.14 11.94 -9.07
N TYR A 62 -17.60 10.98 -9.83
CA TYR A 62 -17.58 11.05 -11.29
C TYR A 62 -17.83 9.70 -11.96
N LYS A 63 -18.52 9.76 -13.09
CA LYS A 63 -18.61 8.72 -14.10
C LYS A 63 -18.22 9.32 -15.45
N ILE A 64 -17.02 8.99 -15.93
CA ILE A 64 -16.39 9.67 -17.07
C ILE A 64 -16.35 8.72 -18.26
N PRO A 65 -17.04 9.01 -19.38
CA PRO A 65 -16.91 8.20 -20.58
C PRO A 65 -15.49 8.30 -21.15
N HIS A 66 -14.95 7.19 -21.64
CA HIS A 66 -13.63 7.16 -22.30
C HIS A 66 -13.62 6.25 -23.53
N LYS A 67 -12.49 6.31 -24.26
CA LYS A 67 -12.17 5.44 -25.40
C LYS A 67 -10.92 4.58 -25.17
N ILE A 68 -10.40 4.59 -23.94
CA ILE A 68 -9.19 3.84 -23.56
C ILE A 68 -9.49 2.34 -23.57
N LYS A 69 -8.62 1.54 -24.19
CA LYS A 69 -8.64 0.08 -24.08
C LYS A 69 -8.06 -0.34 -22.72
N ILE A 70 -8.92 -0.81 -21.83
CA ILE A 70 -8.50 -1.28 -20.51
C ILE A 70 -7.84 -2.65 -20.63
N LYS A 71 -6.63 -2.78 -20.09
CA LYS A 71 -5.89 -4.05 -20.07
C LYS A 71 -6.21 -4.85 -18.81
N ASP A 72 -6.11 -6.17 -18.92
CA ASP A 72 -6.28 -7.08 -17.76
C ASP A 72 -5.21 -6.80 -16.68
N GLU A 73 -3.97 -6.46 -17.07
CA GLU A 73 -2.87 -6.15 -16.13
C GLU A 73 -3.17 -4.96 -15.20
N TRP A 74 -4.04 -4.05 -15.64
CA TRP A 74 -4.49 -2.88 -14.89
C TRP A 74 -5.55 -3.27 -13.85
N GLN A 75 -6.34 -4.29 -14.17
CA GLN A 75 -7.43 -4.77 -13.33
C GLN A 75 -7.01 -5.86 -12.34
N PHE A 76 -5.79 -6.39 -12.47
CA PHE A 76 -5.27 -7.48 -11.65
C PHE A 76 -5.00 -7.09 -10.18
N SER A 77 -4.67 -5.83 -9.91
CA SER A 77 -4.32 -5.35 -8.57
C SER A 77 -4.89 -3.96 -8.27
N TRP A 78 -4.84 -3.57 -7.00
CA TRP A 78 -4.96 -2.18 -6.59
C TRP A 78 -3.58 -1.58 -6.33
N ARG A 79 -3.43 -0.27 -6.50
CA ARG A 79 -2.16 0.46 -6.36
C ARG A 79 -2.37 1.89 -5.88
N VAL A 80 -1.48 2.35 -5.01
CA VAL A 80 -1.41 3.73 -4.53
C VAL A 80 -0.48 4.59 -5.37
N ASN A 81 -0.97 5.76 -5.77
CA ASN A 81 -0.22 6.84 -6.43
C ASN A 81 0.55 6.41 -7.68
N ILE A 82 0.20 5.27 -8.28
CA ILE A 82 0.69 4.80 -9.56
C ILE A 82 -0.40 5.09 -10.58
N TRP A 83 -0.12 6.00 -11.49
CA TRP A 83 -1.01 6.27 -12.61
C TRP A 83 -0.97 5.11 -13.60
N ILE A 84 -2.12 4.48 -13.81
CA ILE A 84 -2.22 3.31 -14.69
C ILE A 84 -2.46 3.77 -16.13
N GLY A 85 -1.43 3.67 -16.96
CA GLY A 85 -1.52 3.88 -18.41
C GLY A 85 -2.10 5.24 -18.82
N GLN A 86 -3.08 5.22 -19.72
CA GLN A 86 -3.71 6.43 -20.27
C GLN A 86 -4.84 7.00 -19.40
N ILE A 87 -5.20 6.33 -18.28
CA ILE A 87 -6.33 6.73 -17.41
C ILE A 87 -6.14 8.14 -16.87
N ILE A 88 -4.91 8.52 -16.51
CA ILE A 88 -4.61 9.86 -15.99
C ILE A 88 -5.05 10.99 -16.93
N ASN A 89 -5.04 10.74 -18.25
CA ASN A 89 -5.32 11.77 -19.24
C ASN A 89 -6.80 12.17 -19.28
N VAL A 90 -7.69 11.30 -18.80
CA VAL A 90 -9.14 11.55 -18.77
C VAL A 90 -9.65 11.91 -17.37
N LEU A 91 -8.78 11.90 -16.35
CA LEU A 91 -9.16 12.34 -15.01
C LEU A 91 -9.42 13.85 -14.98
N PRO A 92 -10.38 14.32 -14.16
CA PRO A 92 -10.66 15.75 -14.02
C PRO A 92 -9.42 16.49 -13.53
N SER A 93 -9.22 17.73 -13.99
CA SER A 93 -8.07 18.56 -13.60
C SER A 93 -7.93 18.73 -12.10
N ARG A 94 -9.05 18.70 -11.35
CA ARG A 94 -9.06 18.76 -9.88
C ARG A 94 -8.38 17.58 -9.20
N ILE A 95 -8.17 16.47 -9.91
CA ILE A 95 -7.45 15.26 -9.44
C ILE A 95 -6.11 15.17 -10.17
N LYS A 96 -6.11 15.25 -11.51
CA LYS A 96 -4.92 15.11 -12.36
C LYS A 96 -3.80 16.10 -12.04
N ASN A 97 -4.16 17.36 -11.74
CA ASN A 97 -3.18 18.43 -11.52
C ASN A 97 -2.76 18.56 -10.06
N LYS A 98 -3.20 17.64 -9.19
CA LYS A 98 -2.87 17.65 -7.77
C LYS A 98 -1.72 16.71 -7.50
N SER A 99 -0.88 17.09 -6.53
CA SER A 99 0.19 16.20 -6.10
C SER A 99 -0.38 14.98 -5.38
N ARG A 100 0.38 13.88 -5.38
CA ARG A 100 0.05 12.65 -4.63
C ARG A 100 -0.16 12.85 -3.12
N PHE A 101 0.23 14.02 -2.60
CA PHE A 101 0.07 14.39 -1.19
C PHE A 101 -1.18 15.26 -0.95
N GLU A 102 -1.65 15.98 -1.97
CA GLU A 102 -2.88 16.77 -1.91
C GLU A 102 -4.11 15.90 -2.15
N ILE A 103 -4.06 15.07 -3.21
CA ILE A 103 -5.11 14.10 -3.52
C ILE A 103 -4.40 12.77 -3.83
N PRO A 104 -4.17 11.95 -2.80
CA PRO A 104 -3.72 10.58 -2.99
C PRO A 104 -4.70 9.80 -3.86
N VAL A 105 -4.20 8.89 -4.69
CA VAL A 105 -5.06 8.07 -5.55
C VAL A 105 -4.82 6.59 -5.28
N ILE A 106 -5.90 5.85 -5.09
CA ILE A 106 -5.91 4.38 -5.11
C ILE A 106 -6.60 3.99 -6.42
N SER A 107 -5.95 3.17 -7.24
CA SER A 107 -6.52 2.74 -8.52
C SER A 107 -6.37 1.24 -8.77
N GLY A 108 -7.37 0.63 -9.41
CA GLY A 108 -7.41 -0.81 -9.64
C GLY A 108 -8.69 -1.29 -10.32
N GLY A 109 -8.75 -2.58 -10.59
CA GLY A 109 -9.89 -3.22 -11.24
C GLY A 109 -11.14 -3.27 -10.37
N LEU A 110 -12.30 -3.38 -11.01
CA LEU A 110 -13.57 -3.66 -10.33
C LEU A 110 -13.58 -5.09 -9.76
N LEU A 111 -14.52 -5.37 -8.86
CA LEU A 111 -14.61 -6.64 -8.10
C LEU A 111 -14.56 -7.87 -9.01
N MET A 112 -15.42 -7.92 -10.04
CA MET A 112 -15.51 -9.08 -10.93
C MET A 112 -14.24 -9.30 -11.76
N PRO A 113 -13.69 -8.28 -12.46
CA PRO A 113 -12.39 -8.40 -13.13
C PRO A 113 -11.27 -8.81 -12.18
N PHE A 114 -11.14 -8.18 -11.02
CA PHE A 114 -10.09 -8.47 -10.04
C PHE A 114 -10.12 -9.95 -9.62
N ILE A 115 -11.26 -10.43 -9.14
CA ILE A 115 -11.38 -11.82 -8.65
C ILE A 115 -11.12 -12.82 -9.78
N SER A 116 -11.67 -12.55 -10.96
CA SER A 116 -11.52 -13.46 -12.11
C SER A 116 -10.07 -13.57 -12.56
N LEU A 117 -9.36 -12.45 -12.59
CA LEU A 117 -7.95 -12.42 -12.94
C LEU A 117 -7.07 -13.08 -11.87
N GLN A 118 -7.38 -12.86 -10.58
CA GLN A 118 -6.69 -13.52 -9.47
C GLN A 118 -6.87 -15.05 -9.51
N LYS A 119 -8.06 -15.54 -9.89
CA LYS A 119 -8.33 -16.98 -10.10
C LYS A 119 -7.58 -17.53 -11.31
N ALA A 120 -7.48 -16.76 -12.40
CA ALA A 120 -6.79 -17.17 -13.62
C ALA A 120 -5.24 -17.17 -13.48
N GLY A 121 -4.69 -16.44 -12.51
CA GLY A 121 -3.25 -16.30 -12.29
C GLY A 121 -2.51 -17.57 -11.85
N ASN A 122 -3.21 -18.70 -11.67
CA ASN A 122 -2.65 -20.01 -11.28
C ASN A 122 -1.72 -19.98 -10.04
N VAL A 123 -1.96 -19.06 -9.11
CA VAL A 123 -1.25 -19.01 -7.83
C VAL A 123 -1.87 -20.04 -6.87
N PHE A 124 -1.07 -21.02 -6.44
CA PHE A 124 -1.52 -22.05 -5.50
C PHE A 124 -2.01 -21.43 -4.19
N LYS A 125 -3.27 -21.74 -3.81
CA LYS A 125 -3.95 -21.17 -2.62
C LYS A 125 -3.99 -19.63 -2.59
N ASN A 126 -4.18 -18.97 -3.74
CA ASN A 126 -4.31 -17.51 -3.83
C ASN A 126 -5.39 -16.96 -2.86
N PRO A 127 -5.06 -16.09 -1.88
CA PRO A 127 -6.04 -15.53 -0.96
C PRO A 127 -6.89 -14.41 -1.59
N TYR A 128 -6.49 -13.86 -2.74
CA TYR A 128 -7.10 -12.69 -3.39
C TYR A 128 -8.26 -13.04 -4.35
N VAL A 129 -8.90 -14.19 -4.15
CA VAL A 129 -9.95 -14.72 -5.05
C VAL A 129 -11.38 -14.55 -4.52
N THR A 130 -11.58 -13.73 -3.48
CA THR A 130 -12.88 -13.52 -2.85
C THR A 130 -13.22 -12.03 -2.75
N ARG A 131 -14.48 -11.74 -2.44
CA ARG A 131 -14.96 -10.37 -2.26
C ARG A 131 -14.31 -9.71 -1.04
N GLU A 132 -14.14 -10.47 0.02
CA GLU A 132 -13.50 -9.99 1.25
C GLU A 132 -12.04 -9.61 1.00
N SER A 133 -11.30 -10.42 0.24
CA SER A 133 -9.92 -10.05 -0.10
C SER A 133 -9.85 -8.85 -1.02
N TYR A 134 -10.79 -8.68 -1.97
CA TYR A 134 -10.91 -7.44 -2.74
C TYR A 134 -11.09 -6.20 -1.84
N LEU A 135 -12.01 -6.27 -0.86
CA LEU A 135 -12.21 -5.19 0.12
C LEU A 135 -10.93 -4.94 0.93
N ALA A 136 -10.29 -6.00 1.43
CA ALA A 136 -9.07 -5.91 2.21
C ALA A 136 -7.91 -5.27 1.42
N THR A 137 -7.75 -5.62 0.14
CA THR A 137 -6.73 -5.03 -0.73
C THR A 137 -6.91 -3.52 -0.88
N ILE A 138 -8.13 -3.01 -1.04
CA ILE A 138 -8.33 -1.55 -1.11
C ILE A 138 -8.02 -0.88 0.23
N ILE A 139 -8.32 -1.52 1.37
CA ILE A 139 -7.95 -1.00 2.70
C ILE A 139 -6.43 -1.01 2.90
N HIS A 140 -5.72 -2.02 2.41
CA HIS A 140 -4.25 -2.10 2.41
C HIS A 140 -3.66 -0.85 1.71
N GLU A 141 -4.20 -0.48 0.55
CA GLU A 141 -3.80 0.74 -0.16
C GLU A 141 -4.03 2.02 0.66
N PHE A 142 -5.11 2.10 1.45
CA PHE A 142 -5.29 3.21 2.41
C PHE A 142 -4.19 3.24 3.49
N GLY A 143 -3.69 2.06 3.90
CA GLY A 143 -2.53 1.92 4.78
C GLY A 143 -1.29 2.63 4.22
N HIS A 144 -0.96 2.39 2.94
CA HIS A 144 0.14 3.08 2.28
C HIS A 144 -0.06 4.60 2.21
N ILE A 145 -1.28 5.09 1.92
CA ILE A 145 -1.53 6.54 1.90
C ILE A 145 -1.35 7.14 3.29
N TYR A 146 -1.90 6.50 4.31
CA TYR A 146 -1.78 6.95 5.68
C TYR A 146 -0.30 7.03 6.09
N TRP A 147 0.47 5.98 5.83
CA TRP A 147 1.92 5.93 6.03
C TRP A 147 2.66 7.06 5.30
N ASN A 148 2.39 7.22 4.00
CA ASN A 148 3.00 8.26 3.16
C ASN A 148 2.68 9.69 3.66
N SER A 149 1.55 9.89 4.34
CA SER A 149 1.14 11.18 4.90
C SER A 149 1.99 11.64 6.08
N PHE A 150 2.71 10.74 6.76
CA PHE A 150 3.57 11.10 7.90
C PHE A 150 4.86 11.80 7.48
N LYS A 151 5.12 11.89 6.16
CA LYS A 151 6.30 12.58 5.60
C LYS A 151 7.56 12.25 6.42
N MET A 152 7.91 10.97 6.47
CA MET A 152 9.04 10.46 7.26
C MET A 152 10.38 10.52 6.51
N TRP A 153 10.44 11.28 5.42
CA TRP A 153 11.59 11.36 4.55
C TRP A 153 12.54 12.47 5.01
N TRP A 154 13.84 12.34 4.71
CA TRP A 154 14.83 13.41 4.86
C TRP A 154 14.33 14.77 4.32
N PRO A 155 13.72 14.87 3.10
CA PRO A 155 13.12 16.09 2.58
C PRO A 155 11.90 16.67 3.30
N SER A 156 11.42 16.08 4.39
CA SER A 156 10.16 16.48 5.01
C SER A 156 10.31 17.61 6.03
N ASP A 157 11.56 17.93 6.39
CA ASP A 157 11.92 19.09 7.19
C ASP A 157 12.66 20.10 6.30
N LYS A 158 11.94 21.16 5.92
CA LYS A 158 12.44 22.21 5.03
C LYS A 158 13.74 22.83 5.55
N GLU A 159 13.86 23.06 6.85
CA GLU A 159 15.04 23.70 7.42
C GLU A 159 16.23 22.75 7.43
N LYS A 160 16.00 21.50 7.80
CA LYS A 160 17.01 20.44 7.81
C LYS A 160 17.52 20.20 6.38
N ASN A 161 16.64 20.21 5.38
CA ASN A 161 17.04 20.12 3.97
C ASN A 161 17.88 21.28 3.51
N LEU A 162 17.47 22.50 3.83
CA LEU A 162 18.22 23.70 3.45
C LEU A 162 19.62 23.68 4.10
N ARG A 163 19.74 23.16 5.33
CA ARG A 163 21.03 22.90 5.98
C ARG A 163 21.85 21.86 5.22
N TYR A 164 21.30 20.70 4.87
CA TYR A 164 22.02 19.68 4.09
C TYR A 164 22.44 20.17 2.70
N LEU A 165 21.58 20.88 1.99
CA LEU A 165 21.89 21.47 0.68
C LEU A 165 23.02 22.51 0.78
N LYS A 166 23.03 23.33 1.83
CA LYS A 166 24.10 24.29 2.10
C LYS A 166 25.42 23.61 2.45
N ILE A 167 25.37 22.57 3.29
CA ILE A 167 26.55 21.77 3.64
C ILE A 167 27.12 21.10 2.38
N ALA A 168 26.28 20.47 1.55
CA ALA A 168 26.70 19.86 0.30
C ALA A 168 27.35 20.89 -0.66
N LYS A 169 26.71 22.06 -0.84
CA LYS A 169 27.26 23.16 -1.65
C LYS A 169 28.63 23.64 -1.14
N ASP A 170 28.77 23.89 0.16
CA ASP A 170 30.03 24.34 0.75
C ASP A 170 31.15 23.28 0.54
N LEU A 171 30.83 21.98 0.62
CA LEU A 171 31.79 20.89 0.36
C LEU A 171 32.23 20.85 -1.12
N TYR A 172 31.31 21.01 -2.07
CA TYR A 172 31.64 21.07 -3.51
C TYR A 172 32.46 22.32 -3.88
N GLU A 173 32.34 23.41 -3.12
CA GLU A 173 33.13 24.64 -3.28
C GLU A 173 34.50 24.56 -2.56
N GLY A 174 34.89 23.39 -2.04
CA GLY A 174 36.17 23.17 -1.38
C GLY A 174 36.31 23.84 -0.01
N LYS A 175 35.20 24.27 0.60
CA LYS A 175 35.23 24.89 1.94
C LYS A 175 35.35 23.80 3.01
N SER A 176 36.42 23.86 3.80
CA SER A 176 36.62 22.95 4.93
C SER A 176 35.57 23.19 6.03
N LYS A 177 34.71 22.19 6.26
CA LYS A 177 33.78 22.14 7.40
C LYS A 177 33.77 20.74 8.00
N LYS A 178 33.81 20.67 9.34
CA LYS A 178 33.42 19.45 10.06
C LYS A 178 31.90 19.27 9.93
N ILE A 179 31.48 18.13 9.38
CA ILE A 179 30.08 17.73 9.31
C ILE A 179 29.69 17.18 10.69
N ASN A 180 28.98 17.97 11.49
CA ASN A 180 28.50 17.57 12.83
C ASN A 180 27.03 17.14 12.82
N GLU A 181 26.45 16.89 11.64
CA GLU A 181 25.05 16.45 11.51
C GLU A 181 24.98 14.93 11.50
N SER A 182 24.07 14.36 12.30
CA SER A 182 23.78 12.93 12.22
C SER A 182 23.07 12.64 10.89
N LEU A 183 23.70 11.81 10.07
CA LEU A 183 23.11 11.30 8.84
C LEU A 183 22.25 10.10 9.20
N HIS A 184 20.98 10.11 8.80
CA HIS A 184 20.09 8.95 8.94
C HIS A 184 19.79 8.44 7.53
N PHE A 185 20.07 7.16 7.31
CA PHE A 185 19.81 6.48 6.04
C PHE A 185 18.55 5.62 6.19
N PRO A 186 17.60 5.69 5.24
CA PRO A 186 16.33 4.98 5.40
C PRO A 186 16.42 3.48 5.06
N GLY A 187 15.72 2.66 5.85
CA GLY A 187 15.18 1.33 5.50
C GLY A 187 13.64 1.39 5.38
N LEU A 188 13.14 2.19 4.43
CA LEU A 188 11.78 2.73 4.37
C LEU A 188 10.74 1.91 3.59
N GLU A 189 11.13 1.13 2.58
CA GLU A 189 10.16 0.34 1.79
C GLU A 189 9.73 -0.90 2.59
N GLU A 190 10.71 -1.49 3.25
CA GLU A 190 10.62 -2.69 4.06
C GLU A 190 9.66 -2.49 5.25
N THR A 191 9.79 -1.33 5.93
CA THR A 191 8.91 -0.95 7.06
C THR A 191 7.50 -0.61 6.57
N GLY A 192 7.36 -0.05 5.37
CA GLY A 192 6.07 0.23 4.75
C GLY A 192 5.27 -1.04 4.48
N GLU A 193 5.93 -2.09 3.97
CA GLU A 193 5.31 -3.38 3.71
C GLU A 193 4.91 -4.09 5.01
N ILE A 194 5.75 -4.04 6.04
CA ILE A 194 5.39 -4.51 7.39
C ILE A 194 4.12 -3.81 7.89
N PHE A 195 4.06 -2.47 7.77
CA PHE A 195 2.90 -1.71 8.24
C PHE A 195 1.62 -2.10 7.48
N ALA A 196 1.74 -2.27 6.16
CA ALA A 196 0.62 -2.65 5.30
C ALA A 196 0.12 -4.07 5.61
N PHE A 197 1.01 -5.04 5.75
CA PHE A 197 0.66 -6.40 6.18
C PHE A 197 0.00 -6.42 7.57
N CYS A 198 0.57 -5.73 8.57
CA CYS A 198 -0.02 -5.66 9.92
C CYS A 198 -1.45 -5.11 9.88
N THR A 199 -1.70 -4.14 9.00
CA THR A 199 -3.02 -3.54 8.79
C THR A 199 -4.00 -4.56 8.19
N GLU A 200 -3.61 -5.26 7.12
CA GLU A 200 -4.44 -6.31 6.49
C GLU A 200 -4.76 -7.44 7.48
N TYR A 201 -3.75 -7.93 8.19
CA TYR A 201 -3.89 -9.04 9.12
C TYR A 201 -4.85 -8.69 10.27
N TYR A 202 -4.70 -7.49 10.86
CA TYR A 202 -5.56 -7.01 11.93
C TYR A 202 -7.01 -6.80 11.46
N ALA A 203 -7.23 -6.22 10.27
CA ALA A 203 -8.57 -6.05 9.71
C ALA A 203 -9.24 -7.41 9.43
N SER A 204 -8.48 -8.37 8.92
CA SER A 204 -8.93 -9.74 8.66
C SER A 204 -9.40 -10.44 9.93
N GLU A 205 -8.68 -10.27 11.03
CA GLU A 205 -9.06 -10.82 12.33
C GLU A 205 -10.37 -10.22 12.87
N LEU A 206 -10.54 -8.91 12.73
CA LEU A 206 -11.71 -8.19 13.24
C LEU A 206 -12.99 -8.47 12.43
N PHE A 207 -12.88 -8.49 11.10
CA PHE A 207 -14.05 -8.45 10.22
C PHE A 207 -14.26 -9.72 9.39
N TRP A 208 -13.19 -10.43 9.03
CA TRP A 208 -13.24 -11.52 8.05
C TRP A 208 -12.49 -12.77 8.52
N LYS A 209 -13.00 -13.42 9.57
CA LYS A 209 -12.38 -14.61 10.18
C LYS A 209 -12.04 -15.72 9.17
N LYS A 210 -12.83 -15.89 8.10
CA LYS A 210 -12.54 -16.85 7.03
C LYS A 210 -11.32 -16.42 6.20
N HIS A 211 -11.22 -15.14 5.83
CA HIS A 211 -10.05 -14.61 5.13
C HIS A 211 -8.80 -14.70 5.99
N LYS A 212 -8.88 -14.36 7.29
CA LYS A 212 -7.78 -14.54 8.25
C LYS A 212 -7.25 -15.97 8.29
N ARG A 213 -8.13 -16.98 8.37
CA ARG A 213 -7.74 -18.40 8.33
C ARG A 213 -7.06 -18.80 7.02
N ASN A 214 -7.53 -18.26 5.90
CA ASN A 214 -6.92 -18.52 4.59
C ASN A 214 -5.54 -17.86 4.48
N LEU A 215 -5.41 -16.62 4.98
CA LEU A 215 -4.14 -15.89 5.03
C LEU A 215 -3.11 -16.62 5.89
N ASP A 216 -3.51 -17.09 7.08
CA ASP A 216 -2.66 -17.92 7.95
C ASP A 216 -2.17 -19.18 7.20
N SER A 217 -3.07 -19.93 6.55
CA SER A 217 -2.69 -21.15 5.84
C SER A 217 -1.77 -20.87 4.65
N PHE A 218 -1.98 -19.77 3.93
CA PHE A 218 -1.11 -19.35 2.84
C PHE A 218 0.30 -19.03 3.36
N ILE A 219 0.39 -18.20 4.40
CA ILE A 219 1.67 -17.76 4.99
C ILE A 219 2.43 -18.95 5.58
N GLU A 220 1.76 -19.86 6.30
CA GLU A 220 2.40 -21.06 6.85
C GLU A 220 3.08 -21.91 5.78
N ASN A 221 2.39 -22.16 4.66
CA ASN A 221 2.96 -22.90 3.54
C ASN A 221 4.14 -22.16 2.89
N ARG A 222 4.05 -20.83 2.80
CA ARG A 222 5.13 -19.98 2.30
C ARG A 222 6.36 -20.05 3.23
N LEU A 223 6.18 -19.94 4.54
CA LEU A 223 7.26 -20.02 5.54
C LEU A 223 7.96 -21.38 5.54
N ASN A 224 7.22 -22.48 5.37
CA ASN A 224 7.80 -23.82 5.20
C ASN A 224 8.72 -23.89 3.98
N THR A 225 8.28 -23.30 2.86
CA THR A 225 9.07 -23.23 1.63
C THR A 225 10.33 -22.36 1.82
N LEU A 226 10.17 -21.16 2.39
CA LEU A 226 11.27 -20.24 2.67
C LEU A 226 12.31 -20.86 3.59
N THR A 227 11.89 -21.60 4.63
CA THR A 227 12.79 -22.29 5.55
C THR A 227 13.66 -23.33 4.85
N ILE A 228 13.09 -24.11 3.94
CA ILE A 228 13.84 -25.12 3.16
C ILE A 228 14.84 -24.43 2.23
N LEU A 229 14.45 -23.32 1.60
CA LEU A 229 15.30 -22.55 0.70
C LEU A 229 16.45 -21.88 1.44
N GLU A 230 16.18 -21.22 2.57
CA GLU A 230 17.20 -20.51 3.36
C GLU A 230 18.27 -21.47 3.89
N LYS A 231 17.89 -22.67 4.35
CA LYS A 231 18.84 -23.71 4.81
C LYS A 231 19.84 -24.17 3.74
N LYS A 232 19.52 -23.98 2.46
CA LYS A 232 20.38 -24.39 1.34
C LYS A 232 21.28 -23.27 0.83
N LYS A 233 21.05 -22.03 1.25
CA LYS A 233 21.82 -20.86 0.80
C LYS A 233 23.11 -20.71 1.59
N ASN A 234 24.14 -20.19 0.93
CA ASN A 234 25.30 -19.63 1.62
C ASN A 234 25.17 -18.10 1.67
N LEU A 235 24.81 -17.57 2.84
CA LEU A 235 24.54 -16.14 3.02
C LEU A 235 25.78 -15.23 2.90
N GLU A 236 26.99 -15.80 2.83
CA GLU A 236 28.20 -15.04 2.47
C GLU A 236 28.29 -14.73 0.97
N LYS A 237 27.47 -15.41 0.15
CA LYS A 237 27.54 -15.35 -1.32
C LYS A 237 26.21 -15.06 -1.99
N GLU A 238 25.10 -15.18 -1.27
CA GLU A 238 23.74 -15.02 -1.79
C GLU A 238 22.85 -14.28 -0.79
N ASP A 239 21.92 -13.47 -1.29
CA ASP A 239 20.95 -12.77 -0.45
C ASP A 239 20.00 -13.77 0.25
N SER A 240 19.56 -13.42 1.47
CA SER A 240 18.54 -14.17 2.22
C SER A 240 17.21 -14.26 1.45
N VAL A 241 16.41 -15.30 1.71
CA VAL A 241 15.02 -15.40 1.21
C VAL A 241 14.07 -14.38 1.83
N ILE A 242 14.50 -13.68 2.88
CA ILE A 242 13.79 -12.55 3.48
C ILE A 242 14.50 -11.21 3.20
N GLU A 243 15.34 -11.14 2.16
CA GLU A 243 15.89 -9.86 1.73
C GLU A 243 14.74 -8.93 1.31
N PRO A 244 14.60 -7.77 1.96
CA PRO A 244 13.33 -7.06 1.94
C PRO A 244 13.13 -6.17 0.71
N ARG A 245 14.18 -5.88 -0.07
CA ARG A 245 14.06 -5.16 -1.36
C ARG A 245 13.66 -6.09 -2.51
N LYS A 246 13.97 -7.38 -2.39
CA LYS A 246 13.70 -8.43 -3.37
C LYS A 246 12.42 -9.20 -3.05
N TYR A 247 12.15 -9.42 -1.77
CA TYR A 247 11.00 -10.18 -1.27
C TYR A 247 10.24 -9.44 -0.17
N PRO A 248 9.68 -8.24 -0.45
CA PRO A 248 9.07 -7.37 0.56
C PRO A 248 7.89 -8.03 1.30
N HIS A 249 7.02 -8.76 0.59
CA HIS A 249 5.89 -9.47 1.21
C HIS A 249 6.36 -10.60 2.14
N ASP A 250 7.37 -11.39 1.73
CA ASP A 250 7.90 -12.49 2.55
C ASP A 250 8.54 -11.93 3.83
N PHE A 251 9.27 -10.83 3.71
CA PHE A 251 9.81 -10.08 4.84
C PHE A 251 8.69 -9.59 5.77
N ALA A 252 7.63 -8.99 5.23
CA ALA A 252 6.50 -8.49 6.01
C ALA A 252 5.69 -9.61 6.70
N PHE A 253 5.51 -10.76 6.06
CA PHE A 253 4.87 -11.92 6.69
C PHE A 253 5.62 -12.37 7.95
N VAL A 254 6.95 -12.37 7.91
CA VAL A 254 7.79 -12.75 9.05
C VAL A 254 7.77 -11.66 10.13
N PHE A 255 8.25 -10.46 9.80
CA PHE A 255 8.47 -9.42 10.80
C PHE A 255 7.18 -8.76 11.27
N GLY A 256 6.19 -8.61 10.37
CA GLY A 256 4.89 -8.09 10.75
C GLY A 256 4.15 -9.00 11.72
N LYS A 257 4.21 -10.32 11.56
CA LYS A 257 3.61 -11.24 12.53
C LYS A 257 4.30 -11.15 13.89
N ILE A 258 5.64 -11.10 13.92
CA ILE A 258 6.41 -10.90 15.16
C ILE A 258 6.02 -9.58 15.85
N ILE A 259 5.88 -8.51 15.08
CA ILE A 259 5.50 -7.19 15.61
C ILE A 259 4.08 -7.20 16.18
N LEU A 260 3.12 -7.81 15.47
CA LEU A 260 1.74 -7.95 15.94
C LEU A 260 1.65 -8.71 17.27
N GLU A 261 2.44 -9.78 17.44
CA GLU A 261 2.46 -10.57 18.68
C GLU A 261 3.20 -9.85 19.82
N LYS A 262 4.32 -9.20 19.52
CA LYS A 262 5.14 -8.51 20.53
C LYS A 262 4.51 -7.19 21.00
N TYR A 263 3.74 -6.54 20.12
CA TYR A 263 3.19 -5.20 20.36
C TYR A 263 1.70 -5.10 19.93
N PRO A 264 0.82 -5.94 20.49
CA PRO A 264 -0.56 -6.09 20.01
C PRO A 264 -1.38 -4.79 20.06
N THR A 265 -1.04 -3.88 20.97
CA THR A 265 -1.76 -2.61 21.17
C THR A 265 -0.94 -1.37 20.78
N SER A 266 0.32 -1.54 20.38
CA SER A 266 1.25 -0.41 20.17
C SER A 266 2.07 -0.50 18.89
N TRP A 267 1.92 -1.57 18.09
CA TRP A 267 2.62 -1.72 16.82
C TRP A 267 2.46 -0.53 15.86
N PRO A 268 1.30 0.16 15.72
CA PRO A 268 1.22 1.28 14.79
C PRO A 268 2.12 2.42 15.25
N LYS A 269 2.18 2.67 16.56
CA LYS A 269 3.07 3.66 17.15
C LYS A 269 4.53 3.26 16.97
N ILE A 270 4.89 2.01 17.21
CA ILE A 270 6.27 1.54 17.11
C ILE A 270 6.81 1.67 15.68
N LEU A 271 5.99 1.31 14.69
CA LEU A 271 6.37 1.42 13.29
C LEU A 271 6.39 2.87 12.79
N THR A 272 5.67 3.79 13.45
CA THR A 272 5.63 5.22 13.08
C THR A 272 6.51 6.11 13.97
N ASP A 273 7.09 5.60 15.05
CA ASP A 273 7.92 6.37 15.99
C ASP A 273 9.37 6.49 15.46
N GLN A 274 9.72 7.71 15.07
CA GLN A 274 11.01 8.07 14.45
C GLN A 274 12.21 7.82 15.36
N LYS A 275 12.03 7.64 16.67
CA LYS A 275 13.14 7.39 17.61
C LYS A 275 13.60 5.92 17.62
N ASN A 276 12.76 4.98 17.17
CA ASN A 276 13.03 3.54 17.26
C ASN A 276 13.55 2.92 15.96
N ILE A 277 13.58 3.67 14.86
CA ILE A 277 14.15 3.23 13.58
C ILE A 277 15.60 3.71 13.50
N SER A 278 16.40 3.32 14.50
CA SER A 278 17.85 3.28 14.34
C SER A 278 18.21 1.90 13.81
N PRO A 279 19.01 1.77 12.74
CA PRO A 279 19.78 0.56 12.58
C PRO A 279 20.74 0.50 13.77
N GLN A 280 20.51 -0.42 14.72
CA GLN A 280 21.64 -0.92 15.48
C GLN A 280 22.48 -1.72 14.50
N PHE A 281 23.72 -1.26 14.30
CA PHE A 281 24.74 -1.79 13.41
C PHE A 281 24.90 -3.31 13.54
#